data_AF-A0A7W2TE37-F1
#
_entry.id   AF-A0A7W2TE37-F1
#
_cell.length_a   1.000
_cell.length_b   1.000
_cell.length_c   1.000
_cell.angle_alpha   90.00
_cell.angle_beta   90.00
_cell.angle_gamma   90.00
#
_symmetry.space_group_name_H-M   'P 1'
#
loop_
_entity.id
_entity.type
_entity.pdbx_description
1 polymer ?
#
loop_
_entity_poly.entity_id
_entity_poly.type
_entity_poly.pdbx_seq_one_letter_code
_entity_poly.pdbx_strand_id
1 'polypeptide(L)'
;MTDKNNEDLDRAEDENSMEDATILHLIRKLDIEPNFFNTIDWINNFHERTQDPKTELLSETLSNLLDTYPEFIGNEFDTQLRSVGLEQIANLEEQYKKIGSRVKENLPYERFFRFDNPIELFLFEISYGSYPPPEILMMLAKCFSLYFLAEGTLSLEDVFFGKVIKKSGNYSMRRKRNTNFQEFHYQVIQGKVLSNFLNKKFNLEEFTLAHLKTCQANEVSCPIVNVTEDNIESFIVAYYRWKKNNLNKQTSLIDKAEIKGDSINALVSLGYSITVAEQVILKVLNNKLTAEETIKKALMSLME
;
A
#
# COMPACT_ATOMS: atom_id res chain seq x y z
N MET A 1 37.06 7.50 26.30
CA MET A 1 36.88 6.71 25.07
C MET A 1 35.40 6.42 24.78
N THR A 2 34.49 7.21 25.35
CA THR A 2 33.04 6.99 25.36
C THR A 2 32.25 8.05 24.59
N ASP A 3 32.81 9.24 24.30
CA ASP A 3 32.09 10.31 23.60
C ASP A 3 31.97 10.10 22.07
N LYS A 4 33.00 9.53 21.43
CA LYS A 4 32.99 9.32 19.97
C LYS A 4 31.89 8.37 19.49
N ASN A 5 31.57 7.36 20.30
CA ASN A 5 30.53 6.39 19.95
C ASN A 5 29.12 6.98 20.06
N ASN A 6 28.90 8.02 20.87
CA ASN A 6 27.60 8.68 20.97
C ASN A 6 27.38 9.67 19.82
N GLU A 7 28.40 10.46 19.45
CA GLU A 7 28.29 11.35 18.28
C GLU A 7 28.09 10.57 16.96
N ASP A 8 28.72 9.41 16.82
CA ASP A 8 28.55 8.54 15.64
C ASP A 8 27.19 7.81 15.62
N LEU A 9 26.55 7.61 16.79
CA LEU A 9 25.19 7.07 16.92
C LEU A 9 24.16 8.15 16.59
N ASP A 10 24.30 9.35 17.16
CA ASP A 10 23.43 10.50 16.91
C ASP A 10 23.45 10.89 15.41
N ARG A 11 24.60 10.79 14.72
CA ARG A 11 24.71 11.03 13.27
C ARG A 11 24.12 9.91 12.40
N ALA A 12 24.28 8.65 12.81
CA ALA A 12 23.67 7.52 12.08
C ALA A 12 22.13 7.52 12.20
N GLU A 13 21.60 8.05 13.31
CA GLU A 13 20.16 8.34 13.47
C GLU A 13 19.69 9.47 12.55
N ASP A 14 20.49 10.53 12.35
CA ASP A 14 20.17 11.65 11.44
C ASP A 14 20.08 11.25 9.95
N GLU A 15 20.91 10.31 9.48
CA GLU A 15 21.04 10.01 8.04
C GLU A 15 20.03 8.99 7.51
N ASN A 16 19.71 7.94 8.28
CA ASN A 16 18.59 7.05 7.96
C ASN A 16 17.25 7.83 8.01
N SER A 17 17.22 8.98 8.70
CA SER A 17 16.07 9.88 8.80
C SER A 17 15.85 10.76 7.56
N MET A 18 16.76 10.79 6.58
CA MET A 18 16.67 11.77 5.48
C MET A 18 15.55 11.48 4.46
N GLU A 19 15.36 10.21 4.09
CA GLU A 19 14.18 9.80 3.30
C GLU A 19 12.91 10.00 4.13
N ASP A 20 12.94 9.66 5.42
CA ASP A 20 11.81 9.80 6.33
C ASP A 20 11.39 11.26 6.51
N ALA A 21 12.35 12.18 6.58
CA ALA A 21 12.16 13.62 6.65
C ALA A 21 11.56 14.16 5.35
N THR A 22 12.09 13.72 4.19
CA THR A 22 11.51 14.04 2.88
C THR A 22 10.06 13.57 2.81
N ILE A 23 9.77 12.33 3.20
CA ILE A 23 8.40 11.81 3.22
C ILE A 23 7.52 12.58 4.20
N LEU A 24 8.00 12.91 5.39
CA LEU A 24 7.26 13.73 6.36
C LEU A 24 6.96 15.13 5.81
N HIS A 25 7.89 15.73 5.08
CA HIS A 25 7.68 16.98 4.35
C HIS A 25 6.58 16.84 3.30
N LEU A 26 6.66 15.81 2.46
CA LEU A 26 5.67 15.52 1.42
C LEU A 26 4.27 15.24 2.00
N ILE A 27 4.18 14.53 3.13
CA ILE A 27 2.92 14.31 3.86
C ILE A 27 2.35 15.66 4.33
N ARG A 28 3.17 16.53 4.92
CA ARG A 28 2.74 17.82 5.49
C ARG A 28 2.35 18.85 4.43
N LYS A 29 3.04 18.86 3.28
CA LYS A 29 2.86 19.90 2.25
C LYS A 29 1.99 19.47 1.09
N LEU A 30 2.07 18.20 0.69
CA LEU A 30 1.52 17.71 -0.57
C LEU A 30 0.49 16.59 -0.38
N ASP A 31 0.09 16.31 0.87
CA ASP A 31 -0.93 15.33 1.22
C ASP A 31 -0.66 13.92 0.69
N ILE A 32 0.64 13.54 0.64
CA ILE A 32 1.03 12.15 0.41
C ILE A 32 0.48 11.27 1.54
N GLU A 33 0.03 10.05 1.19
CA GLU A 33 -0.49 9.12 2.17
C GLU A 33 0.64 8.71 3.16
N PRO A 34 0.39 8.76 4.48
CA PRO A 34 1.42 8.55 5.48
C PRO A 34 1.96 7.11 5.56
N ASN A 35 1.29 6.15 4.92
CA ASN A 35 1.74 4.76 4.82
C ASN A 35 2.65 4.47 3.64
N PHE A 36 3.35 5.49 3.14
CA PHE A 36 4.28 5.42 2.01
C PHE A 36 5.19 4.18 2.05
N PHE A 37 5.86 3.94 3.18
CA PHE A 37 6.79 2.82 3.33
C PHE A 37 6.10 1.45 3.30
N ASN A 38 4.86 1.35 3.80
CA ASN A 38 4.05 0.13 3.71
C ASN A 38 3.24 0.08 2.40
N THR A 39 3.87 0.44 1.28
CA THR A 39 3.33 0.25 -0.07
C THR A 39 4.13 -0.75 -0.87
N ILE A 40 3.46 -1.41 -1.80
CA ILE A 40 4.10 -2.33 -2.75
C ILE A 40 5.08 -1.58 -3.66
N ASP A 41 4.75 -0.36 -4.04
CA ASP A 41 5.63 0.49 -4.86
C ASP A 41 6.94 0.78 -4.13
N TRP A 42 6.91 1.11 -2.83
CA TRP A 42 8.12 1.36 -2.08
C TRP A 42 8.97 0.10 -1.91
N ILE A 43 8.37 -1.06 -1.60
CA ILE A 43 9.16 -2.30 -1.52
C ILE A 43 9.81 -2.62 -2.88
N ASN A 44 9.06 -2.52 -3.98
CA ASN A 44 9.60 -2.84 -5.28
C ASN A 44 10.75 -1.88 -5.66
N ASN A 45 10.60 -0.59 -5.39
CA ASN A 45 11.68 0.38 -5.56
C ASN A 45 12.88 0.05 -4.65
N PHE A 46 12.67 -0.27 -3.38
CA PHE A 46 13.75 -0.66 -2.47
C PHE A 46 14.47 -1.91 -2.97
N HIS A 47 13.73 -2.94 -3.40
CA HIS A 47 14.30 -4.15 -3.99
C HIS A 47 15.14 -3.83 -5.22
N GLU A 48 14.63 -3.02 -6.15
CA GLU A 48 15.39 -2.56 -7.33
C GLU A 48 16.68 -1.84 -6.93
N ARG A 49 16.63 -0.98 -5.92
CA ARG A 49 17.81 -0.26 -5.39
C ARG A 49 18.84 -1.18 -4.75
N THR A 50 18.44 -2.33 -4.19
CA THR A 50 19.40 -3.34 -3.74
C THR A 50 20.14 -4.04 -4.89
N GLN A 51 19.54 -4.08 -6.08
CA GLN A 51 20.14 -4.69 -7.28
C GLN A 51 20.94 -3.67 -8.10
N ASP A 52 20.43 -2.46 -8.25
CA ASP A 52 21.09 -1.33 -8.90
C ASP A 52 21.05 -0.11 -7.97
N PRO A 53 22.15 0.20 -7.27
CA PRO A 53 22.23 1.33 -6.35
C PRO A 53 22.06 2.70 -7.01
N LYS A 54 22.04 2.79 -8.35
CA LYS A 54 21.77 4.03 -9.10
C LYS A 54 20.29 4.29 -9.33
N THR A 55 19.42 3.33 -9.00
CA THR A 55 17.98 3.51 -9.10
C THR A 55 17.54 4.65 -8.18
N GLU A 56 16.78 5.60 -8.73
CA GLU A 56 16.26 6.77 -8.02
C GLU A 56 15.34 6.35 -6.86
N LEU A 57 15.39 7.12 -5.77
CA LEU A 57 14.48 6.93 -4.64
C LEU A 57 13.04 7.23 -5.07
N LEU A 58 12.09 6.40 -4.65
CA LEU A 58 10.68 6.69 -4.89
C LEU A 58 10.25 8.04 -4.28
N SER A 59 10.83 8.44 -3.14
CA SER A 59 10.62 9.76 -2.55
C SER A 59 11.13 10.89 -3.44
N GLU A 60 12.28 10.71 -4.09
CA GLU A 60 12.89 11.69 -5.00
C GLU A 60 12.07 11.81 -6.30
N THR A 61 11.68 10.68 -6.89
CA THR A 61 10.78 10.66 -8.04
C THR A 61 9.46 11.38 -7.71
N LEU A 62 8.88 11.15 -6.52
CA LEU A 62 7.67 11.86 -6.09
C LEU A 62 7.90 13.35 -5.88
N SER A 63 9.01 13.74 -5.25
CA SER A 63 9.37 15.16 -5.08
C SER A 63 9.51 15.88 -6.42
N ASN A 64 10.21 15.26 -7.37
CA ASN A 64 10.42 15.76 -8.72
C ASN A 64 9.10 15.91 -9.49
N LEU A 65 8.21 14.90 -9.43
CA LEU A 65 6.89 14.95 -10.06
C LEU A 65 5.97 16.03 -9.48
N LEU A 66 6.17 16.37 -8.20
CA LEU A 66 5.36 17.37 -7.51
C LEU A 66 6.00 18.77 -7.50
N ASP A 67 7.07 18.98 -8.28
CA ASP A 67 7.82 20.23 -8.36
C ASP A 67 8.27 20.76 -6.99
N THR A 68 8.72 19.83 -6.13
CA THR A 68 9.24 20.14 -4.80
C THR A 68 10.68 19.69 -4.68
N TYR A 69 11.50 20.49 -4.00
CA TYR A 69 12.87 20.09 -3.68
C TYR A 69 12.81 19.00 -2.62
N PRO A 70 13.31 17.78 -2.91
CA PRO A 70 13.45 16.79 -1.85
C PRO A 70 14.47 17.33 -0.84
N GLU A 71 14.21 17.10 0.45
CA GLU A 71 15.17 17.45 1.50
C GLU A 71 16.46 16.61 1.37
N PHE A 72 16.41 15.51 0.61
CA PHE A 72 17.53 14.64 0.29
C PHE A 72 17.62 14.27 -1.20
N ILE A 73 18.81 14.43 -1.78
CA ILE A 73 19.19 13.93 -3.10
C ILE A 73 20.44 13.06 -2.90
N GLY A 74 20.32 11.74 -3.03
CA GLY A 74 21.45 10.84 -2.78
C GLY A 74 21.09 9.35 -2.76
N ASN A 75 22.12 8.50 -2.67
CA ASN A 75 21.95 7.05 -2.55
C ASN A 75 21.71 6.69 -1.08
N GLU A 76 20.60 6.05 -0.75
CA GLU A 76 20.22 5.62 0.63
C GLU A 76 21.35 4.84 1.35
N PHE A 77 22.27 4.26 0.59
CA PHE A 77 23.33 3.37 1.07
C PHE A 77 24.73 4.01 1.13
N ASP A 78 24.88 5.29 0.82
CA ASP A 78 26.18 5.99 0.81
C ASP A 78 26.22 7.11 1.86
N THR A 79 26.09 6.73 3.14
CA THR A 79 26.06 7.71 4.23
C THR A 79 27.40 7.85 4.96
N GLN A 80 28.46 7.14 4.55
CA GLN A 80 29.81 7.17 5.17
C GLN A 80 29.87 6.80 6.68
N LEU A 81 28.74 6.55 7.34
CA LEU A 81 28.57 6.09 8.74
C LEU A 81 27.58 4.91 8.80
N ARG A 82 27.24 4.42 10.02
CA ARG A 82 26.46 3.18 10.27
C ARG A 82 24.98 3.24 9.81
N SER A 83 24.70 3.61 8.58
CA SER A 83 23.42 3.32 7.92
C SER A 83 23.33 1.85 7.54
N VAL A 84 22.11 1.37 7.27
CA VAL A 84 21.91 0.03 6.71
C VAL A 84 22.23 0.09 5.21
N GLY A 85 23.52 0.12 4.91
CA GLY A 85 24.04 0.04 3.55
C GLY A 85 23.80 -1.33 2.91
N LEU A 86 24.17 -1.45 1.63
CA LEU A 86 24.09 -2.72 0.88
C LEU A 86 24.85 -3.86 1.56
N GLU A 87 25.95 -3.55 2.26
CA GLU A 87 26.72 -4.54 3.01
C GLU A 87 25.93 -5.11 4.20
N GLN A 88 25.21 -4.25 4.93
CA GLN A 88 24.36 -4.66 6.05
C GLN A 88 23.16 -5.47 5.55
N ILE A 89 22.58 -5.10 4.40
CA ILE A 89 21.53 -5.89 3.74
C ILE A 89 22.08 -7.25 3.29
N ALA A 90 23.26 -7.28 2.69
CA ALA A 90 23.93 -8.53 2.30
C ALA A 90 24.24 -9.42 3.51
N ASN A 91 24.64 -8.83 4.64
CA ASN A 91 24.86 -9.55 5.89
C ASN A 91 23.55 -10.12 6.43
N LEU A 92 22.47 -9.31 6.46
CA LEU A 92 21.13 -9.79 6.81
C LEU A 92 20.71 -10.99 5.94
N GLU A 93 20.93 -10.90 4.62
CA GLU A 93 20.66 -11.98 3.69
C GLU A 93 21.53 -13.22 3.95
N GLU A 94 22.79 -13.05 4.30
CA GLU A 94 23.68 -14.15 4.67
C GLU A 94 23.21 -14.85 5.95
N GLN A 95 22.83 -14.09 6.98
CA GLN A 95 22.23 -14.67 8.18
C GLN A 95 20.92 -15.38 7.85
N TYR A 96 20.14 -14.83 6.91
CA TYR A 96 18.90 -15.43 6.44
C TYR A 96 19.06 -16.80 5.83
N LYS A 97 20.04 -16.93 4.92
CA LYS A 97 20.36 -18.19 4.26
C LYS A 97 20.75 -19.29 5.24
N LYS A 98 21.20 -18.96 6.45
CA LYS A 98 21.49 -19.94 7.52
C LYS A 98 20.22 -20.52 8.14
N ILE A 99 19.12 -19.79 8.09
CA ILE A 99 17.85 -20.18 8.73
C ILE A 99 16.88 -20.79 7.71
N GLY A 100 16.86 -20.28 6.47
CA GLY A 100 16.01 -20.79 5.41
C GLY A 100 16.27 -20.15 4.06
N SER A 101 15.64 -20.69 3.02
CA SER A 101 15.69 -20.12 1.67
C SER A 101 14.51 -19.19 1.44
N ARG A 102 14.73 -18.08 0.72
CA ARG A 102 13.63 -17.21 0.26
C ARG A 102 12.68 -18.01 -0.63
N VAL A 103 11.38 -17.89 -0.36
CA VAL A 103 10.35 -18.39 -1.28
C VAL A 103 10.26 -17.42 -2.45
N LYS A 104 10.76 -17.84 -3.62
CA LYS A 104 10.80 -16.99 -4.83
C LYS A 104 9.43 -16.47 -5.25
N GLU A 105 8.37 -17.20 -4.94
CA GLU A 105 6.98 -16.84 -5.24
C GLU A 105 6.54 -15.55 -4.52
N ASN A 106 7.28 -15.12 -3.49
CA ASN A 106 7.01 -13.91 -2.72
C ASN A 106 7.98 -12.76 -3.08
N LEU A 107 8.84 -12.88 -4.09
CA LEU A 107 9.79 -11.82 -4.47
C LEU A 107 9.35 -11.12 -5.75
N PRO A 108 9.78 -9.87 -5.96
CA PRO A 108 8.97 -8.65 -5.78
C PRO A 108 7.44 -8.84 -5.72
N TYR A 109 6.78 -8.03 -4.90
CA TYR A 109 5.34 -8.17 -4.69
C TYR A 109 4.61 -7.64 -5.94
N GLU A 110 4.07 -8.56 -6.72
CA GLU A 110 3.27 -8.20 -7.89
C GLU A 110 2.13 -7.28 -7.46
N ARG A 111 1.82 -6.25 -8.27
CA ARG A 111 0.65 -5.35 -8.09
C ARG A 111 -0.70 -6.07 -7.92
N PHE A 112 -0.74 -7.40 -8.14
CA PHE A 112 -1.91 -8.25 -8.05
C PHE A 112 -1.76 -9.40 -7.05
N PHE A 113 -0.75 -9.35 -6.18
CA PHE A 113 -0.56 -10.35 -5.13
C PHE A 113 -1.71 -10.31 -4.12
N ARG A 114 -1.95 -11.42 -3.42
CA ARG A 114 -3.13 -11.63 -2.53
C ARG A 114 -3.20 -10.71 -1.30
N PHE A 115 -2.21 -9.84 -1.11
CA PHE A 115 -2.05 -9.02 0.09
C PHE A 115 -2.32 -7.55 -0.24
N ASP A 116 -3.08 -6.90 0.63
CA ASP A 116 -3.43 -5.49 0.46
C ASP A 116 -2.22 -4.57 0.67
N ASN A 117 -1.19 -5.04 1.39
CA ASN A 117 0.03 -4.30 1.70
C ASN A 117 1.17 -5.23 2.18
N PRO A 118 2.43 -4.74 2.24
CA PRO A 118 3.59 -5.51 2.70
C PRO A 118 3.47 -6.09 4.12
N ILE A 119 2.82 -5.40 5.08
CA ILE A 119 2.66 -5.95 6.43
C ILE A 119 1.73 -7.17 6.47
N GLU A 120 0.75 -7.30 5.57
CA GLU A 120 -0.01 -8.55 5.46
C GLU A 120 0.85 -9.72 4.99
N LEU A 121 1.79 -9.47 4.08
CA LEU A 121 2.76 -10.49 3.67
C LEU A 121 3.68 -10.87 4.83
N PHE A 122 4.19 -9.88 5.59
CA PHE A 122 4.96 -10.15 6.80
C PHE A 122 4.24 -11.13 7.75
N LEU A 123 2.96 -10.83 8.05
CA LEU A 123 2.16 -11.68 8.93
C LEU A 123 1.93 -13.07 8.34
N PHE A 124 1.69 -13.15 7.03
CA PHE A 124 1.56 -14.41 6.32
C PHE A 124 2.84 -15.24 6.46
N GLU A 125 4.00 -14.70 6.10
CA GLU A 125 5.26 -15.43 6.13
C GLU A 125 5.58 -15.95 7.53
N ILE A 126 5.45 -15.10 8.55
CA ILE A 126 5.65 -15.52 9.95
C ILE A 126 4.67 -16.63 10.35
N SER A 127 3.40 -16.55 9.94
CA SER A 127 2.40 -17.57 10.26
C SER A 127 2.70 -18.94 9.65
N TYR A 128 3.41 -18.98 8.52
CA TYR A 128 3.85 -20.21 7.87
C TYR A 128 5.23 -20.69 8.35
N GLY A 129 5.84 -20.01 9.33
CA GLY A 129 7.21 -20.28 9.77
C GLY A 129 8.27 -19.87 8.73
N SER A 130 7.85 -19.10 7.73
CA SER A 130 8.75 -18.47 6.76
C SER A 130 9.34 -17.21 7.35
N TYR A 131 10.54 -16.95 6.91
CA TYR A 131 11.32 -15.80 7.31
C TYR A 131 11.07 -14.68 6.28
N PRO A 132 10.58 -13.49 6.68
CA PRO A 132 10.27 -12.39 5.77
C PRO A 132 11.48 -11.74 5.09
N PRO A 133 11.43 -11.36 3.81
CA PRO A 133 12.57 -10.73 3.12
C PRO A 133 13.11 -9.47 3.85
N PRO A 134 14.42 -9.16 3.76
CA PRO A 134 15.02 -7.95 4.32
C PRO A 134 14.28 -6.65 3.95
N GLU A 135 13.68 -6.60 2.77
CA GLU A 135 12.89 -5.48 2.28
C GLU A 135 11.64 -5.23 3.17
N ILE A 136 10.98 -6.29 3.66
CA ILE A 136 9.87 -6.19 4.63
C ILE A 136 10.37 -5.68 5.98
N LEU A 137 11.51 -6.19 6.44
CA LEU A 137 12.09 -5.78 7.71
C LEU A 137 12.49 -4.31 7.67
N MET A 138 13.04 -3.85 6.54
CA MET A 138 13.36 -2.44 6.33
C MET A 138 12.10 -1.58 6.30
N MET A 139 11.03 -2.01 5.61
CA MET A 139 9.74 -1.32 5.64
C MET A 139 9.23 -1.12 7.07
N LEU A 140 9.28 -2.16 7.91
CA LEU A 140 8.87 -2.04 9.31
C LEU A 140 9.71 -0.99 10.06
N ALA A 141 11.03 -1.02 9.86
CA ALA A 141 11.94 -0.04 10.47
C ALA A 141 11.61 1.39 10.03
N LYS A 142 11.41 1.62 8.73
CA LYS A 142 11.04 2.92 8.14
C LYS A 142 9.69 3.43 8.66
N CYS A 143 8.68 2.56 8.78
CA CYS A 143 7.41 2.92 9.40
C CYS A 143 7.57 3.38 10.85
N PHE A 144 8.38 2.69 11.66
CA PHE A 144 8.64 3.14 13.04
C PHE A 144 9.46 4.44 13.09
N SER A 145 10.46 4.57 12.22
CA SER A 145 11.29 5.76 12.13
C SER A 145 10.45 7.00 11.78
N LEU A 146 9.60 6.92 10.75
CA LEU A 146 8.66 7.99 10.40
C LEU A 146 7.69 8.32 11.53
N TYR A 147 7.19 7.31 12.26
CA TYR A 147 6.32 7.52 13.41
C TYR A 147 7.02 8.33 14.52
N PHE A 148 8.28 8.00 14.84
CA PHE A 148 9.06 8.73 15.83
C PHE A 148 9.41 10.15 15.36
N LEU A 149 9.86 10.29 14.11
CA LEU A 149 10.18 11.59 13.49
C LEU A 149 8.97 12.52 13.41
N ALA A 150 7.76 11.96 13.31
CA ALA A 150 6.54 12.74 13.29
C ALA A 150 6.16 13.34 14.66
N GLU A 151 6.84 12.98 15.76
CA GLU A 151 6.66 13.57 17.10
C GLU A 151 5.19 13.61 17.56
N GLY A 152 4.41 12.56 17.26
CA GLY A 152 2.99 12.45 17.62
C GLY A 152 2.02 13.12 16.67
N THR A 153 2.50 13.73 15.57
CA THR A 153 1.63 14.26 14.50
C THR A 153 1.02 13.16 13.62
N LEU A 154 1.62 11.98 13.58
CA LEU A 154 1.10 10.78 12.92
C LEU A 154 0.89 9.67 13.95
N SER A 155 -0.19 8.91 13.83
CA SER A 155 -0.41 7.69 14.62
C SER A 155 0.21 6.47 13.93
N LEU A 156 0.34 5.35 14.67
CA LEU A 156 0.73 4.07 14.06
C LEU A 156 -0.27 3.61 12.99
N GLU A 157 -1.56 3.91 13.14
CA GLU A 157 -2.55 3.61 12.11
C GLU A 157 -2.26 4.40 10.82
N ASP A 158 -1.85 5.67 10.94
CA ASP A 158 -1.52 6.50 9.78
C ASP A 158 -0.28 5.96 9.05
N VAL A 159 0.79 5.67 9.79
CA VAL A 159 2.07 5.27 9.19
C VAL A 159 2.06 3.84 8.64
N PHE A 160 1.27 2.94 9.22
CA PHE A 160 1.16 1.58 8.68
C PHE A 160 0.03 1.44 7.66
N PHE A 161 -1.11 2.12 7.82
CA PHE A 161 -2.31 1.81 7.05
C PHE A 161 -2.99 3.00 6.39
N GLY A 162 -2.38 4.17 6.49
CA GLY A 162 -2.87 5.42 5.94
C GLY A 162 -3.93 6.04 6.84
N LYS A 163 -4.45 7.18 6.39
CA LYS A 163 -5.43 7.95 7.17
C LYS A 163 -6.71 7.13 7.43
N VAL A 164 -7.25 7.27 8.64
CA VAL A 164 -8.53 6.63 8.99
C VAL A 164 -9.65 7.17 8.11
N ILE A 165 -10.29 6.28 7.37
CA ILE A 165 -11.42 6.64 6.52
C ILE A 165 -12.68 6.77 7.39
N LYS A 166 -13.27 7.97 7.41
CA LYS A 166 -14.50 8.28 8.16
C LYS A 166 -15.60 7.27 7.82
N LYS A 167 -16.28 6.72 8.84
CA LYS A 167 -17.31 5.65 8.75
C LYS A 167 -16.80 4.25 8.35
N SER A 168 -15.57 4.12 7.86
CA SER A 168 -14.96 2.81 7.55
C SER A 168 -14.16 2.24 8.72
N GLY A 169 -13.71 3.09 9.64
CA GLY A 169 -12.95 2.69 10.82
C GLY A 169 -11.46 2.47 10.53
N ASN A 170 -10.74 1.97 11.54
CA ASN A 170 -9.32 1.62 11.43
C ASN A 170 -9.09 0.42 10.50
N TYR A 171 -7.83 0.13 10.20
CA TYR A 171 -7.46 -0.88 9.23
C TYR A 171 -7.97 -2.26 9.62
N SER A 172 -7.93 -2.61 10.91
CA SER A 172 -8.51 -3.86 11.40
C SER A 172 -9.99 -4.01 11.02
N MET A 173 -10.80 -2.95 11.17
CA MET A 173 -12.21 -2.95 10.76
C MET A 173 -12.36 -3.03 9.24
N ARG A 174 -11.53 -2.30 8.48
CA ARG A 174 -11.54 -2.32 6.99
C ARG A 174 -11.16 -3.71 6.46
N ARG A 175 -10.07 -4.28 6.97
CA ARG A 175 -9.56 -5.61 6.66
C ARG A 175 -10.63 -6.67 6.92
N LYS A 176 -11.23 -6.70 8.12
CA LYS A 176 -12.29 -7.67 8.44
C LYS A 176 -13.46 -7.63 7.46
N ARG A 177 -13.84 -6.43 6.97
CA ARG A 177 -14.89 -6.29 5.94
C ARG A 177 -14.43 -6.78 4.56
N ASN A 178 -13.18 -6.53 4.20
CA ASN A 178 -12.59 -6.96 2.93
C ASN A 178 -12.34 -8.48 2.85
N THR A 179 -11.82 -9.09 3.92
CA THR A 179 -11.47 -10.52 3.96
C THR A 179 -12.67 -11.40 3.64
N ASN A 180 -13.88 -11.03 4.09
CA ASN A 180 -15.10 -11.76 3.78
C ASN A 180 -15.35 -11.86 2.26
N PHE A 181 -15.12 -10.78 1.52
CA PHE A 181 -15.31 -10.78 0.07
C PHE A 181 -14.13 -11.36 -0.70
N GLN A 182 -12.90 -11.20 -0.20
CA GLN A 182 -11.70 -11.82 -0.79
C GLN A 182 -11.80 -13.34 -0.77
N GLU A 183 -12.11 -13.93 0.40
CA GLU A 183 -12.25 -15.38 0.53
C GLU A 183 -13.43 -15.89 -0.31
N PHE A 184 -14.58 -15.20 -0.25
CA PHE A 184 -15.71 -15.53 -1.11
C PHE A 184 -15.36 -15.45 -2.60
N HIS A 185 -14.56 -14.45 -3.02
CA HIS A 185 -14.09 -14.33 -4.40
C HIS A 185 -13.25 -15.53 -4.83
N TYR A 186 -12.35 -16.00 -3.97
CA TYR A 186 -11.55 -17.20 -4.22
C TYR A 186 -12.45 -18.43 -4.44
N GLN A 187 -13.43 -18.64 -3.56
CA GLN A 187 -14.39 -19.74 -3.71
C GLN A 187 -15.20 -19.63 -5.01
N VAL A 188 -15.61 -18.42 -5.40
CA VAL A 188 -16.30 -18.16 -6.67
C VAL A 188 -15.41 -18.49 -7.87
N ILE A 189 -14.11 -18.16 -7.83
CA ILE A 189 -13.17 -18.54 -8.91
C ILE A 189 -13.08 -20.06 -9.02
N GLN A 190 -12.89 -20.77 -7.90
CA GLN A 190 -12.81 -22.23 -7.89
C GLN A 190 -14.11 -22.87 -8.40
N GLY A 191 -15.26 -22.37 -7.94
CA GLY A 191 -16.58 -22.81 -8.39
C GLY A 191 -16.80 -22.60 -9.89
N LYS A 192 -16.28 -21.51 -10.46
CA LYS A 192 -16.29 -21.27 -11.91
C LYS A 192 -15.42 -22.24 -12.68
N VAL A 193 -14.19 -22.49 -12.21
CA VAL A 193 -13.27 -23.46 -12.82
C VAL A 193 -13.91 -24.85 -12.84
N LEU A 194 -14.48 -25.29 -11.73
CA LEU A 194 -15.16 -26.57 -11.62
C LEU A 194 -16.41 -26.64 -12.53
N SER A 195 -17.21 -25.57 -12.56
CA SER A 195 -18.41 -25.51 -13.40
C SER A 195 -18.06 -25.58 -14.89
N ASN A 196 -16.99 -24.91 -15.30
CA ASN A 196 -16.45 -25.00 -16.66
C ASN A 196 -15.97 -26.42 -16.97
N PHE A 197 -15.24 -27.06 -16.04
CA PHE A 197 -14.79 -28.44 -16.21
C PHE A 197 -15.96 -29.43 -16.36
N LEU A 198 -17.06 -29.20 -15.64
CA LEU A 198 -18.27 -30.01 -15.68
C LEU A 198 -19.24 -29.62 -16.81
N ASN A 199 -18.87 -28.68 -17.69
CA ASN A 199 -19.74 -28.11 -18.74
C ASN A 199 -21.10 -27.59 -18.20
N LYS A 200 -21.11 -27.06 -16.97
CA LYS A 200 -22.29 -26.45 -16.35
C LYS A 200 -22.18 -24.92 -16.38
N LYS A 201 -23.31 -24.25 -16.59
CA LYS A 201 -23.39 -22.79 -16.49
C LYS A 201 -23.22 -22.38 -15.02
N PHE A 202 -22.25 -21.52 -14.74
CA PHE A 202 -22.06 -20.97 -13.40
C PHE A 202 -23.11 -19.91 -13.08
N ASN A 203 -23.91 -20.14 -12.03
CA ASN A 203 -24.81 -19.15 -11.44
C ASN A 203 -24.28 -18.76 -10.06
N LEU A 204 -24.01 -17.46 -9.88
CA LEU A 204 -23.44 -16.94 -8.63
C LEU A 204 -24.40 -17.06 -7.44
N GLU A 205 -25.70 -16.89 -7.67
CA GLU A 205 -26.71 -16.93 -6.61
C GLU A 205 -26.88 -18.37 -6.09
N GLU A 206 -27.06 -19.32 -7.01
CA GLU A 206 -27.11 -20.75 -6.68
C GLU A 206 -25.83 -21.21 -5.98
N PHE A 207 -24.65 -20.76 -6.47
CA PHE A 207 -23.38 -21.05 -5.84
C PHE A 207 -23.31 -20.49 -4.40
N THR A 208 -23.76 -19.25 -4.20
CA THR A 208 -23.74 -18.60 -2.88
C THR A 208 -24.65 -19.35 -1.89
N LEU A 209 -25.87 -19.71 -2.31
CA LEU A 209 -26.78 -20.53 -1.50
C LEU A 209 -26.18 -21.88 -1.14
N ALA A 210 -25.60 -22.58 -2.12
CA ALA A 210 -24.96 -23.88 -1.89
C ALA A 210 -23.78 -23.77 -0.93
N HIS A 211 -22.97 -22.71 -1.07
CA HIS A 211 -21.82 -22.47 -0.21
C HIS A 211 -22.24 -22.15 1.24
N LEU A 212 -23.29 -21.34 1.43
CA LEU A 212 -23.86 -21.06 2.76
C LEU A 212 -24.39 -22.33 3.44
N LYS A 213 -25.13 -23.17 2.71
CA LYS A 213 -25.63 -24.46 3.22
C LYS A 213 -24.49 -25.38 3.63
N THR A 214 -23.40 -25.40 2.85
CA THR A 214 -22.20 -26.21 3.13
C THR A 214 -21.48 -25.70 4.38
N CYS A 215 -21.34 -24.39 4.55
CA CYS A 215 -20.77 -23.79 5.75
C CYS A 215 -21.58 -24.16 7.01
N GLN A 216 -22.91 -24.03 6.94
CA GLN A 216 -23.80 -24.34 8.06
C GLN A 216 -23.75 -25.82 8.45
N ALA A 217 -23.66 -26.72 7.46
CA ALA A 217 -23.62 -28.16 7.69
C ALA A 217 -22.29 -28.65 8.30
N ASN A 218 -21.17 -28.00 7.97
CA ASN A 218 -19.84 -28.46 8.39
C ASN A 218 -19.34 -27.82 9.70
N GLU A 219 -20.12 -26.95 10.35
CA GLU A 219 -19.71 -26.13 11.51
C GLU A 219 -18.39 -25.35 11.29
N VAL A 220 -18.00 -25.14 10.04
CA VAL A 220 -16.79 -24.40 9.68
C VAL A 220 -17.11 -22.91 9.74
N SER A 221 -16.14 -22.12 10.23
CA SER A 221 -16.20 -20.66 10.15
C SER A 221 -16.43 -20.22 8.70
N CYS A 222 -17.66 -19.80 8.39
CA CYS A 222 -17.99 -19.34 7.05
C CYS A 222 -17.39 -17.95 6.83
N PRO A 223 -16.62 -17.73 5.75
CA PRO A 223 -16.09 -16.42 5.42
C PRO A 223 -17.20 -15.41 5.07
N ILE A 224 -18.41 -15.90 4.74
CA ILE A 224 -19.58 -15.08 4.48
C ILE A 224 -20.36 -14.85 5.78
N VAL A 225 -19.90 -13.92 6.60
CA VAL A 225 -20.55 -13.57 7.88
C VAL A 225 -21.90 -12.86 7.62
N ASN A 226 -22.97 -13.33 8.27
CA ASN A 226 -24.32 -12.73 8.28
C ASN A 226 -25.11 -12.79 6.95
N VAL A 227 -24.83 -13.72 6.05
CA VAL A 227 -25.66 -13.92 4.86
C VAL A 227 -26.70 -15.00 5.08
N THR A 228 -27.95 -14.68 4.78
CA THR A 228 -29.13 -15.53 4.86
C THR A 228 -29.78 -15.61 3.47
N GLU A 229 -30.71 -16.54 3.29
CA GLU A 229 -31.50 -16.59 2.04
C GLU A 229 -32.23 -15.25 1.81
N ASP A 230 -32.67 -14.57 2.88
CA ASP A 230 -33.40 -13.29 2.81
C ASP A 230 -32.55 -12.08 2.38
N ASN A 231 -31.21 -12.15 2.48
CA ASN A 231 -30.33 -11.02 2.18
C ASN A 231 -29.28 -11.31 1.09
N ILE A 232 -29.40 -12.45 0.41
CA ILE A 232 -28.44 -12.93 -0.59
C ILE A 232 -28.25 -11.94 -1.74
N GLU A 233 -29.32 -11.35 -2.27
CA GLU A 233 -29.23 -10.37 -3.35
C GLU A 233 -28.42 -9.14 -2.91
N SER A 234 -28.69 -8.65 -1.70
CA SER A 234 -27.95 -7.53 -1.12
C SER A 234 -26.47 -7.85 -0.96
N PHE A 235 -26.14 -9.09 -0.55
CA PHE A 235 -24.76 -9.56 -0.48
C PHE A 235 -24.10 -9.65 -1.86
N ILE A 236 -24.78 -10.20 -2.86
CA ILE A 236 -24.27 -10.30 -4.24
C ILE A 236 -23.99 -8.91 -4.81
N VAL A 237 -24.89 -7.95 -4.60
CA VAL A 237 -24.68 -6.55 -5.01
C VAL A 237 -23.47 -5.94 -4.31
N ALA A 238 -23.34 -6.16 -2.99
CA ALA A 238 -22.17 -5.70 -2.23
C ALA A 238 -20.87 -6.34 -2.73
N TYR A 239 -20.89 -7.64 -3.05
CA TYR A 239 -19.78 -8.37 -3.64
C TYR A 239 -19.40 -7.82 -5.02
N TYR A 240 -20.36 -7.52 -5.90
CA TYR A 240 -20.05 -6.91 -7.20
C TYR A 240 -19.43 -5.52 -7.05
N ARG A 241 -19.93 -4.71 -6.10
CA ARG A 241 -19.33 -3.40 -5.78
C ARG A 241 -17.91 -3.57 -5.26
N TRP A 242 -17.70 -4.50 -4.33
CA TRP A 242 -16.37 -4.83 -3.81
C TRP A 242 -15.44 -5.28 -4.94
N LYS A 243 -15.89 -6.19 -5.82
CA LYS A 243 -15.11 -6.72 -6.94
C LYS A 243 -14.69 -5.59 -7.90
N LYS A 244 -15.62 -4.73 -8.28
CA LYS A 244 -15.35 -3.54 -9.12
C LYS A 244 -14.37 -2.60 -8.43
N ASN A 245 -14.45 -2.48 -7.12
CA ASN A 245 -13.65 -1.55 -6.34
C ASN A 245 -12.24 -2.04 -5.99
N ASN A 246 -12.00 -3.34 -5.95
CA ASN A 246 -10.72 -3.89 -5.48
C ASN A 246 -9.95 -4.63 -6.57
N LEU A 247 -10.62 -5.08 -7.64
CA LEU A 247 -9.95 -5.80 -8.73
C LEU A 247 -9.71 -4.94 -9.99
N ASN A 248 -10.33 -3.77 -10.11
CA ASN A 248 -10.04 -2.85 -11.19
C ASN A 248 -8.97 -1.84 -10.74
N LYS A 249 -7.74 -2.06 -11.25
CA LYS A 249 -6.54 -1.20 -11.24
C LYS A 249 -6.33 -0.37 -9.96
N GLN A 250 -5.52 -0.88 -9.04
CA GLN A 250 -4.74 -0.01 -8.16
C GLN A 250 -3.78 0.81 -9.04
N THR A 251 -3.89 2.14 -8.99
CA THR A 251 -2.87 3.07 -9.50
C THR A 251 -1.72 3.12 -8.50
N SER A 252 -0.46 3.06 -8.98
CA SER A 252 0.70 3.27 -8.09
C SER A 252 0.69 4.67 -7.50
N LEU A 253 1.53 4.86 -6.48
CA LEU A 253 1.87 6.19 -5.97
C LEU A 253 2.32 7.14 -7.08
N ILE A 254 3.13 6.67 -8.04
CA ILE A 254 3.57 7.45 -9.22
C ILE A 254 2.37 7.82 -10.08
N ASP A 255 1.53 6.86 -10.46
CA ASP A 255 0.33 7.11 -11.27
C ASP A 255 -0.56 8.17 -10.58
N LYS A 256 -0.70 8.12 -9.25
CA LYS A 256 -1.47 9.10 -8.47
C LYS A 256 -0.84 10.48 -8.47
N ALA A 257 0.48 10.57 -8.29
CA ALA A 257 1.21 11.83 -8.28
C ALA A 257 1.14 12.51 -9.66
N GLU A 258 1.31 11.75 -10.74
CA GLU A 258 1.15 12.22 -12.12
C GLU A 258 -0.29 12.69 -12.37
N ILE A 259 -1.30 11.88 -12.01
CA ILE A 259 -2.71 12.25 -12.14
C ILE A 259 -3.00 13.57 -11.40
N LYS A 260 -2.45 13.74 -10.20
CA LYS A 260 -2.59 14.96 -9.41
C LYS A 260 -1.92 16.16 -10.11
N GLY A 261 -0.65 16.01 -10.51
CA GLY A 261 0.12 17.06 -11.19
C GLY A 261 -0.52 17.51 -12.50
N ASP A 262 -0.88 16.55 -13.37
CA ASP A 262 -1.57 16.80 -14.63
C ASP A 262 -2.90 17.52 -14.43
N SER A 263 -3.66 17.10 -13.42
CA SER A 263 -4.95 17.72 -13.12
C SER A 263 -4.81 19.16 -12.60
N ILE A 264 -3.80 19.44 -11.78
CA ILE A 264 -3.49 20.80 -11.31
C ILE A 264 -3.07 21.67 -12.49
N ASN A 265 -2.11 21.20 -13.31
CA ASN A 265 -1.61 21.92 -14.48
C ASN A 265 -2.72 22.21 -15.49
N ALA A 266 -3.65 21.28 -15.69
CA ALA A 266 -4.82 21.48 -16.54
C ALA A 266 -5.74 22.58 -16.00
N LEU A 267 -6.05 22.59 -14.68
CA LEU A 267 -6.87 23.66 -14.08
C LEU A 267 -6.17 25.02 -14.12
N VAL A 268 -4.86 25.07 -13.88
CA VAL A 268 -4.07 26.32 -14.00
C VAL A 268 -4.11 26.83 -15.44
N SER A 269 -3.99 25.93 -16.43
CA SER A 269 -4.11 26.27 -17.85
C SER A 269 -5.51 26.76 -18.25
N LEU A 270 -6.55 26.36 -17.51
CA LEU A 270 -7.92 26.86 -17.64
C LEU A 270 -8.16 28.20 -16.92
N GLY A 271 -7.14 28.77 -16.28
CA GLY A 271 -7.18 30.09 -15.67
C GLY A 271 -7.45 30.12 -14.16
N TYR A 272 -7.50 28.97 -13.49
CA TYR A 272 -7.63 28.92 -12.03
C TYR A 272 -6.29 29.19 -11.35
N SER A 273 -6.30 29.87 -10.19
CA SER A 273 -5.08 30.02 -9.39
C SER A 273 -4.58 28.67 -8.87
N ILE A 274 -3.26 28.51 -8.77
CA ILE A 274 -2.64 27.25 -8.32
C ILE A 274 -3.17 26.78 -6.96
N THR A 275 -3.33 27.70 -6.01
CA THR A 275 -3.86 27.40 -4.67
C THR A 275 -5.29 26.87 -4.70
N VAL A 276 -6.12 27.35 -5.63
CA VAL A 276 -7.51 26.87 -5.79
C VAL A 276 -7.52 25.51 -6.48
N ALA A 277 -6.69 25.34 -7.52
CA ALA A 277 -6.55 24.06 -8.21
C ALA A 277 -6.09 22.95 -7.26
N GLU A 278 -5.07 23.20 -6.44
CA GLU A 278 -4.58 22.26 -5.43
C GLU A 278 -5.67 21.85 -4.44
N GLN A 279 -6.37 22.81 -3.82
CA GLN A 279 -7.39 22.53 -2.83
C GLN A 279 -8.55 21.71 -3.37
N VAL A 280 -8.97 21.98 -4.61
CA VAL A 280 -10.07 21.25 -5.24
C VAL A 280 -9.61 19.86 -5.65
N ILE A 281 -8.46 19.73 -6.31
CA ILE A 281 -7.92 18.43 -6.71
C ILE A 281 -7.73 17.54 -5.49
N LEU A 282 -7.19 18.05 -4.39
CA LEU A 282 -7.07 17.30 -3.13
C LEU A 282 -8.41 16.77 -2.60
N LYS A 283 -9.52 17.49 -2.81
CA LYS A 283 -10.86 17.05 -2.38
C LYS A 283 -11.46 15.95 -3.26
N VAL A 284 -11.12 15.92 -4.55
CA VAL A 284 -11.72 14.98 -5.52
C VAL A 284 -10.79 13.85 -5.97
N LEU A 285 -9.50 13.95 -5.69
CA LEU A 285 -8.51 12.92 -6.03
C LEU A 285 -8.89 11.60 -5.36
N ASN A 286 -8.85 10.53 -6.15
CA ASN A 286 -9.19 9.18 -5.70
C ASN A 286 -8.37 8.16 -6.49
N ASN A 287 -7.95 7.10 -5.81
CA ASN A 287 -7.11 5.99 -6.29
C ASN A 287 -7.70 5.18 -7.48
N LYS A 288 -8.78 5.67 -8.09
CA LYS A 288 -9.52 5.01 -9.17
C LYS A 288 -9.85 5.94 -10.34
N LEU A 289 -9.57 7.23 -10.21
CA LEU A 289 -9.90 8.21 -11.24
C LEU A 289 -8.70 8.42 -12.14
N THR A 290 -8.95 8.54 -13.44
CA THR A 290 -7.95 9.05 -14.37
C THR A 290 -7.75 10.56 -14.15
N ALA A 291 -6.70 11.15 -14.73
CA ALA A 291 -6.53 12.61 -14.75
C ALA A 291 -7.77 13.31 -15.33
N GLU A 292 -8.30 12.81 -16.45
CA GLU A 292 -9.51 13.35 -17.07
C GLU A 292 -10.73 13.31 -16.13
N GLU A 293 -10.96 12.19 -15.45
CA GLU A 293 -12.08 12.05 -14.51
C GLU A 293 -11.91 12.93 -13.27
N THR A 294 -10.67 13.11 -12.82
CA THR A 294 -10.32 13.98 -11.69
C THR A 294 -10.56 15.46 -12.05
N ILE A 295 -10.10 15.90 -13.23
CA ILE A 295 -10.35 17.26 -13.75
C ILE A 295 -11.85 17.54 -13.89
N LYS A 296 -12.61 16.59 -14.48
CA LYS A 296 -14.07 16.75 -14.64
C LYS A 296 -14.78 16.94 -13.31
N LYS A 297 -14.43 16.15 -12.30
CA LYS A 297 -15.01 16.29 -10.96
C LYS A 297 -14.58 17.59 -10.27
N ALA A 298 -13.33 18.01 -10.47
CA ALA A 298 -12.84 19.28 -9.93
C ALA A 298 -13.57 20.49 -10.51
N LEU A 299 -13.79 20.51 -11.82
CA LEU A 299 -14.58 21.54 -12.48
C LEU A 299 -16.03 21.57 -11.95
N MET A 300 -16.66 20.41 -11.75
CA MET A 300 -18.00 20.34 -11.15
C MET A 300 -18.01 20.92 -9.73
N SER A 301 -17.02 20.59 -8.90
CA SER A 301 -16.90 21.12 -7.54
C SER A 301 -16.59 22.62 -7.48
N LEU A 302 -16.07 23.21 -8.56
CA LEU A 302 -15.81 24.66 -8.66
C LEU A 302 -17.03 25.45 -9.13
N MET A 303 -18.03 24.76 -9.70
CA MET A 303 -19.28 25.35 -10.17
C MET A 303 -20.41 25.33 -9.12
N GLU A 304 -20.24 24.56 -8.04
CA GLU A 304 -21.13 24.50 -6.86
C GLU A 304 -20.75 25.54 -5.81
#